data_AF-A0A0P0X8B6-F1
#
_entry.id   AF-A0A0P0X8B6-F1
#
_cell.length_a   1.000
_cell.length_b   1.000
_cell.length_c   1.000
_cell.angle_alpha   90.00
_cell.angle_beta   90.00
_cell.angle_gamma   90.00
#
_symmetry.space_group_name_H-M   'P 1'
#
loop_
_entity.id
_entity.type
_entity.pdbx_description
1 polymer ?
#
loop_
_entity_poly.entity_id
_entity_poly.type
_entity_poly.pdbx_seq_one_letter_code
_entity_poly.pdbx_strand_id
1 'polypeptide(L)'
;VRVLRADPHAFTSVLFFLLCPASGCLLLSAAALEGAAVLPLARRLLAAAAASGLPLTHFVRQLAHHLAATLVASVVSFPATFTLLLAARAAAAYAVAAVYAGKPLLAGAELSLLARRAWPRLAATYALACAAVIACLSSFLALLVTACSTLKFMLYPPDIVVCAGLLTVLAFSVAYAHTIIVCNLGGVIAVLEDIAGVSALRRSVQLMRGQTHVGLLIFLGSTIGLAFVEGLFEHRVKTLSYGDGSSRLWEGPLLVLMYSFVMLIDSMMSVVFYFTCRSSSMEILDDEGGSIEELEMMVGSNSVIR
;
A
#
# COMPACT_ATOMS: atom_id res chain seq x y z
N VAL A 1 -3.38 -8.49 -18.99
CA VAL A 1 -3.45 -9.87 -19.56
C VAL A 1 -2.19 -10.29 -20.29
N ARG A 2 -1.63 -9.51 -21.23
CA ARG A 2 -0.39 -9.88 -21.95
C ARG A 2 0.80 -10.16 -21.02
N VAL A 3 1.00 -9.34 -20.00
CA VAL A 3 2.08 -9.50 -19.02
C VAL A 3 1.99 -10.83 -18.26
N LEU A 4 0.79 -11.23 -17.83
CA LEU A 4 0.58 -12.47 -17.08
C LEU A 4 0.79 -13.73 -17.97
N ARG A 5 0.51 -13.63 -19.28
CA ARG A 5 0.71 -14.73 -20.23
C ARG A 5 2.16 -14.87 -20.71
N ALA A 6 2.96 -13.81 -20.62
CA ALA A 6 4.34 -13.82 -21.10
C ALA A 6 5.17 -14.88 -20.35
N ASP A 7 5.09 -14.90 -19.02
CA ASP A 7 5.77 -15.88 -18.16
C ASP A 7 4.98 -16.17 -16.87
N PRO A 8 3.95 -17.03 -16.91
CA PRO A 8 3.13 -17.32 -15.73
C PRO A 8 3.95 -17.93 -14.59
N HIS A 9 4.99 -18.70 -14.90
CA HIS A 9 5.79 -19.43 -13.91
C HIS A 9 6.47 -18.51 -12.88
N ALA A 10 7.03 -17.38 -13.31
CA ALA A 10 7.68 -16.45 -12.37
C ALA A 10 6.68 -15.70 -11.48
N PHE A 11 5.53 -15.32 -12.03
CA PHE A 11 4.47 -14.72 -11.21
C PHE A 11 3.90 -15.73 -10.21
N THR A 12 3.72 -16.99 -10.62
CA THR A 12 3.28 -18.06 -9.71
C THR A 12 4.32 -18.39 -8.64
N SER A 13 5.62 -18.30 -8.95
CA SER A 13 6.67 -18.54 -7.96
C SER A 13 6.74 -17.40 -6.94
N VAL A 14 6.65 -16.14 -7.38
CA VAL A 14 6.55 -14.99 -6.47
C VAL A 14 5.31 -15.09 -5.58
N LEU A 15 4.17 -15.47 -6.15
CA LEU A 15 2.92 -15.68 -5.41
C LEU A 15 3.11 -16.72 -4.31
N PHE A 16 3.66 -17.89 -4.65
CA PHE A 16 3.74 -19.03 -3.74
C PHE A 16 4.87 -18.89 -2.71
N PHE A 17 6.05 -18.42 -3.11
CA PHE A 17 7.22 -18.37 -2.23
C PHE A 17 7.31 -17.10 -1.38
N LEU A 18 6.70 -15.99 -1.79
CA LEU A 18 6.84 -14.71 -1.09
C LEU A 18 5.50 -14.20 -0.56
N LEU A 19 4.46 -14.13 -1.39
CA LEU A 19 3.18 -13.55 -0.98
C LEU A 19 2.35 -14.48 -0.10
N CYS A 20 2.30 -15.77 -0.43
CA CYS A 20 1.56 -16.77 0.35
C CYS A 20 2.06 -16.86 1.80
N PRO A 21 3.38 -16.96 2.08
CA PRO A 21 3.85 -16.94 3.47
C PRO A 21 3.64 -15.58 4.14
N ALA A 22 3.81 -14.46 3.43
CA ALA A 22 3.60 -13.13 4.02
C ALA A 22 2.14 -12.92 4.45
N SER A 23 1.19 -13.24 3.57
CA SER A 23 -0.24 -13.14 3.85
C SER A 23 -0.70 -14.16 4.88
N GLY A 24 -0.15 -15.38 4.84
CA GLY A 24 -0.39 -16.41 5.84
C GLY A 24 0.05 -15.95 7.23
N CYS A 25 1.25 -15.38 7.35
CA CYS A 25 1.73 -14.79 8.60
C CYS A 25 0.82 -13.64 9.08
N LEU A 26 0.43 -12.71 8.21
CA LEU A 26 -0.47 -11.60 8.57
C LEU A 26 -1.82 -12.09 9.10
N LEU A 27 -2.50 -12.96 8.35
CA LEU A 27 -3.83 -13.45 8.68
C LEU A 27 -3.80 -14.36 9.90
N LEU A 28 -2.77 -15.20 10.04
CA LEU A 28 -2.61 -16.05 11.22
C LEU A 28 -2.29 -15.23 12.47
N SER A 29 -1.43 -14.21 12.37
CA SER A 29 -1.16 -13.29 13.48
C SER A 29 -2.41 -12.49 13.87
N ALA A 30 -3.21 -12.06 12.90
CA ALA A 30 -4.48 -11.38 13.17
C ALA A 30 -5.49 -12.28 13.90
N ALA A 31 -5.60 -13.55 13.50
CA ALA A 31 -6.49 -14.51 14.15
C ALA A 31 -5.98 -14.95 15.54
N ALA A 32 -4.68 -15.13 15.71
CA ALA A 32 -4.10 -15.61 16.97
C ALA A 32 -4.16 -14.57 18.10
N LEU A 33 -4.07 -13.27 17.78
CA LEU A 33 -3.94 -12.21 18.80
C LEU A 33 -5.24 -11.47 19.13
N GLU A 34 -6.37 -11.87 18.54
CA GLU A 34 -7.65 -11.15 18.61
C GLU A 34 -8.14 -10.89 20.05
N GLY A 35 -7.79 -11.76 21.01
CA GLY A 35 -8.20 -11.62 22.41
C GLY A 35 -7.28 -10.77 23.29
N ALA A 36 -5.99 -11.12 23.36
CA ALA A 36 -5.13 -10.66 24.45
C ALA A 36 -4.56 -9.25 24.24
N ALA A 37 -4.14 -8.93 23.02
CA ALA A 37 -3.43 -7.67 22.71
C ALA A 37 -4.31 -6.64 22.00
N VAL A 38 -5.32 -7.09 21.24
CA VAL A 38 -6.20 -6.22 20.46
C VAL A 38 -7.16 -5.44 21.36
N LEU A 39 -7.76 -6.09 22.35
CA LEU A 39 -8.74 -5.46 23.25
C LEU A 39 -8.20 -4.24 24.03
N PRO A 40 -7.02 -4.30 24.69
CA PRO A 40 -6.48 -3.12 25.40
C PRO A 40 -6.12 -1.99 24.45
N LEU A 41 -5.62 -2.30 23.24
CA LEU A 41 -5.27 -1.28 22.25
C LEU A 41 -6.53 -0.63 21.65
N ALA A 42 -7.54 -1.42 21.30
CA ALA A 42 -8.84 -0.93 20.83
C ALA A 42 -9.51 -0.02 21.86
N ARG A 43 -9.43 -0.37 23.15
CA ARG A 43 -9.92 0.49 24.25
C ARG A 43 -9.16 1.82 24.33
N ARG A 44 -7.84 1.83 24.14
CA ARG A 44 -7.04 3.07 24.14
C ARG A 44 -7.38 3.96 22.95
N LEU A 45 -7.54 3.38 21.75
CA LEU A 45 -7.97 4.11 20.55
C LEU A 45 -9.37 4.70 20.74
N LEU A 46 -10.29 3.94 21.33
CA LEU A 46 -11.64 4.40 21.65
C LEU A 46 -11.66 5.48 22.73
N ALA A 47 -10.83 5.37 23.76
CA ALA A 47 -10.69 6.41 24.78
C ALA A 47 -10.14 7.72 24.17
N ALA A 48 -9.16 7.63 23.27
CA ALA A 48 -8.65 8.79 22.54
C ALA A 48 -9.72 9.41 21.63
N ALA A 49 -10.49 8.60 20.90
CA ALA A 49 -11.61 9.05 20.09
C ALA A 49 -12.70 9.74 20.94
N ALA A 50 -13.05 9.16 22.10
CA ALA A 50 -14.00 9.74 23.03
C ALA A 50 -13.51 11.11 23.57
N ALA A 51 -12.24 11.20 23.96
CA ALA A 51 -11.63 12.43 24.47
C ALA A 51 -11.60 13.56 23.42
N SER A 52 -11.35 13.22 22.16
CA SER A 52 -11.41 14.18 21.05
C SER A 52 -12.83 14.62 20.69
N GLY A 53 -13.82 13.95 21.25
CA GLY A 53 -15.22 14.26 21.07
C GLY A 53 -15.87 13.62 19.85
N LEU A 54 -15.23 12.65 19.20
CA LEU A 54 -15.91 11.89 18.15
C LEU A 54 -17.14 11.17 18.74
N PRO A 55 -18.26 11.10 17.99
CA PRO A 55 -19.39 10.28 18.38
C PRO A 55 -18.97 8.80 18.35
N LEU A 56 -19.17 8.08 19.45
CA LEU A 56 -18.90 6.63 19.54
C LEU A 56 -20.00 5.83 18.83
N THR A 57 -20.10 6.00 17.51
CA THR A 57 -20.98 5.18 16.68
C THR A 57 -20.46 3.75 16.60
N HIS A 58 -21.34 2.81 16.22
CA HIS A 58 -20.96 1.42 15.99
C HIS A 58 -19.81 1.31 14.98
N PHE A 59 -19.82 2.16 13.94
CA PHE A 59 -18.78 2.21 12.92
C PHE A 59 -17.40 2.58 13.48
N VAL A 60 -17.31 3.60 14.34
CA VAL A 60 -16.02 4.01 14.96
C VAL A 60 -15.48 2.90 15.85
N ARG A 61 -16.36 2.20 16.59
CA ARG A 61 -15.95 1.02 17.38
C ARG A 61 -15.41 -0.07 16.49
N GLN A 62 -16.16 -0.45 15.46
CA GLN A 62 -15.75 -1.49 14.54
C GLN A 62 -14.40 -1.15 13.88
N LEU A 63 -14.25 0.07 13.36
CA LEU A 63 -13.01 0.55 12.77
C LEU A 63 -11.84 0.50 13.76
N ALA A 64 -12.04 0.97 15.01
CA ALA A 64 -10.99 0.93 16.03
C ALA A 64 -10.54 -0.51 16.37
N HIS A 65 -11.47 -1.47 16.35
CA HIS A 65 -11.14 -2.88 16.55
C HIS A 65 -10.36 -3.45 15.36
N HIS A 66 -10.79 -3.20 14.12
CA HIS A 66 -10.05 -3.66 12.93
C HIS A 66 -8.66 -3.02 12.83
N LEU A 67 -8.55 -1.71 13.12
CA LEU A 67 -7.26 -1.02 13.14
C LEU A 67 -6.34 -1.55 14.24
N ALA A 68 -6.87 -1.81 15.44
CA ALA A 68 -6.07 -2.43 16.51
C ALA A 68 -5.62 -3.84 16.13
N ALA A 69 -6.49 -4.65 15.52
CA ALA A 69 -6.18 -6.02 15.09
C ALA A 69 -5.09 -6.04 14.02
N THR A 70 -5.23 -5.21 12.98
CA THR A 70 -4.24 -5.10 11.88
C THR A 70 -2.91 -4.52 12.37
N LEU A 71 -2.93 -3.55 13.29
CA LEU A 71 -1.71 -2.97 13.86
C LEU A 71 -0.97 -3.97 14.75
N VAL A 72 -1.69 -4.71 15.59
CA VAL A 72 -1.08 -5.77 16.42
C VAL A 72 -0.51 -6.88 15.55
N ALA A 73 -1.25 -7.35 14.54
CA ALA A 73 -0.79 -8.37 13.61
C ALA A 73 0.47 -7.90 12.87
N SER A 74 0.45 -6.70 12.31
CA SER A 74 1.58 -6.14 11.56
C SER A 74 2.81 -5.91 12.43
N VAL A 75 2.69 -5.56 13.71
CA VAL A 75 3.83 -5.44 14.64
C VAL A 75 4.45 -6.80 14.95
N VAL A 76 3.63 -7.82 15.21
CA VAL A 76 4.14 -9.17 15.52
C VAL A 76 4.79 -9.82 14.31
N SER A 77 4.21 -9.65 13.13
CA SER A 77 4.75 -10.21 11.90
C SER A 77 5.73 -9.27 11.18
N PHE A 78 6.00 -8.08 11.73
CA PHE A 78 6.72 -6.99 11.06
C PHE A 78 7.96 -7.43 10.29
N PRO A 79 8.95 -8.13 10.90
CA PRO A 79 10.18 -8.46 10.18
C PRO A 79 9.93 -9.42 9.02
N ALA A 80 9.09 -10.43 9.21
CA ALA A 80 8.80 -11.42 8.17
C ALA A 80 7.99 -10.80 7.03
N THR A 81 6.95 -10.03 7.35
CA THR A 81 6.08 -9.43 6.34
C THR A 81 6.79 -8.32 5.59
N PHE A 82 7.57 -7.49 6.29
CA PHE A 82 8.38 -6.45 5.67
C PHE A 82 9.35 -7.05 4.65
N THR A 83 10.11 -8.07 5.04
CA THR A 83 11.12 -8.67 4.16
C THR A 83 10.49 -9.37 2.96
N LEU A 84 9.43 -10.17 3.17
CA LEU A 84 8.77 -10.92 2.09
C LEU A 84 7.99 -10.01 1.13
N LEU A 85 7.26 -9.01 1.63
CA LEU A 85 6.52 -8.07 0.79
C LEU A 85 7.45 -7.21 -0.06
N LEU A 86 8.57 -6.73 0.51
CA LEU A 86 9.56 -5.96 -0.25
C LEU A 86 10.21 -6.84 -1.32
N ALA A 87 10.63 -8.05 -0.97
CA ALA A 87 11.23 -8.98 -1.91
C ALA A 87 10.26 -9.31 -3.05
N ALA A 88 8.97 -9.49 -2.75
CA ALA A 88 7.98 -9.74 -3.77
C ALA A 88 7.67 -8.55 -4.67
N ARG A 89 7.58 -7.33 -4.11
CA ARG A 89 7.43 -6.12 -4.93
C ARG A 89 8.63 -5.93 -5.85
N ALA A 90 9.84 -6.17 -5.37
CA ALA A 90 11.05 -6.13 -6.18
C ALA A 90 11.03 -7.19 -7.28
N ALA A 91 10.68 -8.44 -6.94
CA ALA A 91 10.59 -9.54 -7.91
C ALA A 91 9.52 -9.27 -8.97
N ALA A 92 8.34 -8.78 -8.59
CA ALA A 92 7.29 -8.39 -9.51
C ALA A 92 7.73 -7.23 -10.43
N ALA A 93 8.42 -6.23 -9.88
CA ALA A 93 8.96 -5.13 -10.68
C ALA A 93 9.98 -5.60 -11.71
N TYR A 94 10.94 -6.45 -11.33
CA TYR A 94 11.91 -7.02 -12.28
C TYR A 94 11.24 -7.95 -13.31
N ALA A 95 10.27 -8.75 -12.90
CA ALA A 95 9.55 -9.62 -13.82
C ALA A 95 8.78 -8.82 -14.88
N VAL A 96 8.04 -7.78 -14.46
CA VAL A 96 7.34 -6.90 -15.39
C VAL A 96 8.35 -6.14 -16.27
N ALA A 97 9.44 -5.62 -15.71
CA ALA A 97 10.46 -4.94 -16.49
C ALA A 97 11.12 -5.86 -17.54
N ALA A 98 11.37 -7.12 -17.22
CA ALA A 98 11.91 -8.11 -18.17
C ALA A 98 10.92 -8.37 -19.32
N VAL A 99 9.63 -8.52 -19.00
CA VAL A 99 8.56 -8.68 -19.99
C VAL A 99 8.46 -7.45 -20.91
N TYR A 100 8.54 -6.23 -20.37
CA TYR A 100 8.57 -5.01 -21.18
C TYR A 100 9.83 -4.88 -22.04
N ALA A 101 10.98 -5.33 -21.54
CA ALA A 101 12.24 -5.33 -22.28
C ALA A 101 12.34 -6.47 -23.31
N GLY A 102 11.39 -7.41 -23.34
CA GLY A 102 11.47 -8.62 -24.16
C GLY A 102 12.67 -9.52 -23.83
N LYS A 103 13.24 -9.37 -22.63
CA LYS A 103 14.39 -10.17 -22.18
C LYS A 103 13.90 -11.40 -21.42
N PRO A 104 14.57 -12.56 -21.56
CA PRO A 104 14.25 -13.71 -20.72
C PRO A 104 14.42 -13.31 -19.25
N LEU A 105 13.55 -13.86 -18.40
CA LEU A 105 13.65 -13.66 -16.97
C LEU A 105 15.01 -14.14 -16.47
N LEU A 106 15.70 -13.26 -15.73
CA LEU A 106 16.95 -13.58 -15.05
C LEU A 106 16.74 -14.82 -14.18
N ALA A 107 17.73 -15.71 -14.13
CA ALA A 107 17.66 -16.89 -13.28
C ALA A 107 17.35 -16.47 -11.82
N GLY A 108 16.59 -17.27 -11.08
CA GLY A 108 16.18 -16.94 -9.71
C GLY A 108 17.37 -16.55 -8.80
N ALA A 109 18.54 -17.12 -9.04
CA ALA A 109 19.78 -16.74 -8.38
C ALA A 109 20.24 -15.30 -8.69
N GLU A 110 20.19 -14.88 -9.95
CA GLU A 110 20.56 -13.51 -10.35
C GLU A 110 19.55 -12.49 -9.83
N LEU A 111 18.25 -12.80 -9.89
CA LEU A 111 17.20 -11.99 -9.29
C LEU A 111 17.43 -11.82 -7.79
N SER A 112 17.78 -12.90 -7.07
CA SER A 112 18.06 -12.84 -5.64
C SER A 112 19.27 -11.97 -5.30
N LEU A 113 20.32 -12.00 -6.14
CA LEU A 113 21.54 -11.22 -5.96
C LEU A 113 21.26 -9.73 -6.21
N LEU A 114 20.50 -9.43 -7.26
CA LEU A 114 20.07 -8.06 -7.58
C LEU A 114 19.14 -7.50 -6.51
N ALA A 115 18.17 -8.31 -6.05
CA ALA A 115 17.27 -7.96 -4.95
C ALA A 115 18.03 -7.71 -3.66
N ARG A 116 19.04 -8.54 -3.33
CA ARG A 116 19.88 -8.36 -2.15
C ARG A 116 20.67 -7.04 -2.20
N ARG A 117 21.18 -6.67 -3.38
CA ARG A 117 21.87 -5.38 -3.59
C ARG A 117 20.92 -4.19 -3.52
N ALA A 118 19.69 -4.34 -4.02
CA ALA A 118 18.65 -3.32 -3.94
C ALA A 118 18.03 -3.17 -2.55
N TRP A 119 18.17 -4.19 -1.68
CA TRP A 119 17.53 -4.24 -0.38
C TRP A 119 17.72 -3.01 0.51
N PRO A 120 18.93 -2.51 0.79
CA PRO A 120 19.08 -1.35 1.68
C PRO A 120 18.43 -0.09 1.11
N ARG A 121 18.48 0.07 -0.21
CA ARG A 121 17.86 1.20 -0.92
C ARG A 121 16.34 1.11 -0.86
N LEU A 122 15.80 -0.07 -1.14
CA LEU A 122 14.37 -0.35 -1.06
C LEU A 122 13.85 -0.19 0.38
N ALA A 123 14.58 -0.72 1.37
CA ALA A 123 14.25 -0.56 2.78
C ALA A 123 14.22 0.91 3.21
N ALA A 124 15.18 1.73 2.76
CA ALA A 124 15.20 3.17 3.03
C ALA A 124 13.99 3.89 2.40
N THR A 125 13.64 3.56 1.15
CA THR A 125 12.48 4.16 0.46
C THR A 125 11.18 3.78 1.12
N TYR A 126 11.05 2.53 1.55
CA TYR A 126 9.87 2.03 2.22
C TYR A 126 9.76 2.57 3.65
N ALA A 127 10.87 2.70 4.38
CA ALA A 127 10.86 3.35 5.70
C ALA A 127 10.39 4.81 5.60
N LEU A 128 10.85 5.54 4.58
CA LEU A 128 10.38 6.89 4.30
C LEU A 128 8.91 6.91 3.89
N ALA A 129 8.45 5.96 3.08
CA ALA A 129 7.05 5.80 2.72
C ALA A 129 6.18 5.54 3.96
N CYS A 130 6.58 4.64 4.85
CA CYS A 130 5.89 4.41 6.12
C CYS A 130 5.86 5.68 6.98
N ALA A 131 6.97 6.41 7.08
CA ALA A 131 7.01 7.68 7.80
C ALA A 131 6.04 8.71 7.19
N ALA A 132 5.95 8.80 5.86
CA ALA A 132 5.02 9.68 5.16
C ALA A 132 3.55 9.29 5.41
N VAL A 133 3.23 8.00 5.38
CA VAL A 133 1.89 7.49 5.68
C VAL A 133 1.50 7.75 7.14
N ILE A 134 2.41 7.51 8.09
CA ILE A 134 2.20 7.80 9.52
C ILE A 134 2.02 9.29 9.74
N ALA A 135 2.82 10.16 9.10
CA ALA A 135 2.68 11.61 9.19
C ALA A 135 1.36 12.12 8.58
N CYS A 136 0.90 11.50 7.48
CA CYS A 136 -0.39 11.79 6.88
C CYS A 136 -1.54 11.37 7.80
N LEU A 137 -1.45 10.17 8.40
CA LEU A 137 -2.45 9.68 9.33
C LEU A 137 -2.50 10.50 10.62
N SER A 138 -1.34 10.89 11.18
CA SER A 138 -1.27 11.70 12.40
C SER A 138 -1.79 13.12 12.17
N SER A 139 -1.49 13.73 11.03
CA SER A 139 -2.05 15.03 10.65
C SER A 139 -3.56 14.96 10.42
N PHE A 140 -4.06 13.89 9.80
CA PHE A 140 -5.49 13.64 9.67
C PHE A 140 -6.18 13.53 11.05
N LEU A 141 -5.65 12.70 11.94
CA LEU A 141 -6.20 12.54 13.29
C LEU A 141 -6.15 13.85 14.07
N ALA A 142 -5.05 14.61 13.98
CA ALA A 142 -4.95 15.92 14.61
C ALA A 142 -6.01 16.90 14.07
N LEU A 143 -6.24 16.93 12.76
CA LEU A 143 -7.23 17.81 12.15
C LEU A 143 -8.67 17.40 12.45
N LEU A 144 -8.93 16.10 12.53
CA LEU A 144 -10.22 15.58 12.97
C LEU A 144 -10.50 15.96 14.44
N VAL A 145 -9.49 15.81 15.30
CA VAL A 145 -9.58 16.20 16.73
C VAL A 145 -9.78 17.70 16.87
N THR A 146 -9.05 18.55 16.14
CA THR A 146 -9.22 20.01 16.22
C THR A 146 -10.56 20.45 15.66
N ALA A 147 -11.02 19.89 14.54
CA ALA A 147 -12.34 20.18 13.99
C ALA A 147 -13.47 19.77 14.96
N CYS A 148 -13.40 18.57 15.54
CA CYS A 148 -14.42 18.12 16.49
C CYS A 148 -14.40 18.91 17.81
N SER A 149 -13.22 19.18 18.37
CA SER A 149 -13.09 19.91 19.63
C SER A 149 -13.49 21.39 19.52
N THR A 150 -13.15 22.06 18.41
CA THR A 150 -13.56 23.45 18.15
C THR A 150 -15.08 23.58 17.99
N LEU A 151 -15.72 22.68 17.24
CA LEU A 151 -17.18 22.68 17.07
C LEU A 151 -17.92 22.37 18.38
N LYS A 152 -17.37 21.47 19.21
CA LYS A 152 -17.90 21.23 20.57
C LYS A 152 -17.78 22.43 21.48
N PHE A 153 -16.63 23.10 21.45
CA PHE A 153 -16.41 24.30 22.25
C PHE A 153 -17.37 25.44 21.87
N MET A 154 -17.78 25.52 20.61
CA MET A 154 -18.78 26.49 20.13
C MET A 154 -20.23 26.07 20.43
N LEU A 155 -20.46 25.02 21.22
CA LEU A 155 -21.79 24.47 21.59
C LEU A 155 -22.67 24.13 20.38
N TYR A 156 -22.07 23.78 19.24
CA TYR A 156 -22.83 23.41 18.05
C TYR A 156 -23.60 22.09 18.28
N PRO A 157 -24.82 21.93 17.73
CA PRO A 157 -25.56 20.67 17.82
C PRO A 157 -24.75 19.48 17.27
N PRO A 158 -24.92 18.29 17.86
CA PRO A 158 -24.11 17.11 17.56
C PRO A 158 -24.17 16.69 16.09
N ASP A 159 -25.31 16.86 15.42
CA ASP A 159 -25.51 16.48 14.01
C ASP A 159 -24.56 17.20 13.06
N ILE A 160 -24.25 18.46 13.36
CA ILE A 160 -23.40 19.30 12.51
C ILE A 160 -21.92 18.99 12.79
N VAL A 161 -21.58 18.62 14.03
CA VAL A 161 -20.26 18.06 14.35
C VAL A 161 -20.02 16.76 13.58
N VAL A 162 -21.03 15.90 13.46
CA VAL A 162 -20.94 14.66 12.65
C VAL A 162 -20.76 14.97 11.17
N CYS A 163 -21.57 15.90 10.62
CA CYS A 163 -21.47 16.30 9.22
C CYS A 163 -20.10 16.90 8.89
N ALA A 164 -19.58 17.79 9.73
CA ALA A 164 -18.25 18.36 9.59
C ALA A 164 -17.16 17.29 9.71
N GLY A 165 -17.28 16.35 10.65
CA GLY A 165 -16.36 15.22 10.79
C GLY A 165 -16.37 14.30 9.55
N LEU A 166 -17.53 14.06 8.94
CA LEU A 166 -17.63 13.28 7.71
C LEU A 166 -16.96 14.01 6.53
N LEU A 167 -17.14 15.32 6.43
CA LEU A 167 -16.53 16.13 5.39
C LEU A 167 -15.00 16.16 5.52
N THR A 168 -14.47 16.29 6.74
CA THR A 168 -13.02 16.22 6.98
C THR A 168 -12.48 14.84 6.62
N VAL A 169 -13.14 13.76 7.05
CA VAL A 169 -12.76 12.37 6.67
C VAL A 169 -12.73 12.22 5.15
N LEU A 170 -13.74 12.72 4.43
CA LEU A 170 -13.80 12.62 2.98
C LEU A 170 -12.66 13.40 2.30
N ALA A 171 -12.43 14.66 2.69
CA ALA A 171 -11.35 15.48 2.13
C ALA A 171 -9.96 14.85 2.39
N PHE A 172 -9.74 14.32 3.59
CA PHE A 172 -8.49 13.65 3.94
C PHE A 172 -8.31 12.29 3.27
N SER A 173 -9.39 11.56 2.99
CA SER A 173 -9.30 10.28 2.29
C SER A 173 -8.66 10.42 0.90
N VAL A 174 -8.93 11.53 0.20
CA VAL A 174 -8.31 11.84 -1.10
C VAL A 174 -6.82 12.13 -0.93
N ALA A 175 -6.45 12.96 0.05
CA ALA A 175 -5.04 13.24 0.34
C ALA A 175 -4.27 11.98 0.75
N TYR A 176 -4.88 11.12 1.56
CA TYR A 176 -4.33 9.83 1.98
C TYR A 176 -4.17 8.88 0.78
N ALA A 177 -5.16 8.79 -0.10
CA ALA A 177 -5.04 8.00 -1.32
C ALA A 177 -3.84 8.48 -2.17
N HIS A 178 -3.67 9.80 -2.33
CA HIS A 178 -2.53 10.35 -3.04
C HIS A 178 -1.19 10.00 -2.38
N THR A 179 -1.08 10.09 -1.05
CA THR A 179 0.17 9.71 -0.37
C THR A 179 0.50 8.23 -0.54
N ILE A 180 -0.50 7.35 -0.49
CA ILE A 180 -0.30 5.91 -0.73
C ILE A 180 0.15 5.63 -2.17
N ILE A 181 -0.48 6.25 -3.16
CA ILE A 181 -0.10 6.07 -4.58
C ILE A 181 1.33 6.54 -4.81
N VAL A 182 1.69 7.71 -4.29
CA VAL A 182 3.06 8.27 -4.37
C VAL A 182 4.05 7.32 -3.70
N CYS A 183 3.72 6.79 -2.53
CA CYS A 183 4.58 5.82 -1.82
C CYS A 183 4.77 4.52 -2.60
N ASN A 184 3.69 3.96 -3.14
CA ASN A 184 3.74 2.73 -3.96
C ASN A 184 4.57 2.94 -5.22
N LEU A 185 4.34 4.06 -5.92
CA LEU A 185 5.09 4.42 -7.13
C LEU A 185 6.57 4.70 -6.81
N GLY A 186 6.86 5.40 -5.72
CA GLY A 186 8.22 5.64 -5.25
C GLY A 186 8.98 4.36 -4.92
N GLY A 187 8.30 3.36 -4.36
CA GLY A 187 8.87 2.02 -4.16
C GLY A 187 9.23 1.32 -5.48
N VAL A 188 8.38 1.44 -6.51
CA VAL A 188 8.66 0.91 -7.86
C VAL A 188 9.86 1.63 -8.49
N ILE A 189 9.88 2.97 -8.44
CA ILE A 189 10.98 3.79 -8.96
C ILE A 189 12.30 3.41 -8.29
N ALA A 190 12.28 3.16 -6.98
CA ALA A 190 13.48 2.76 -6.27
C ALA A 190 14.09 1.44 -6.76
N VAL A 191 13.25 0.52 -7.24
CA VAL A 191 13.69 -0.76 -7.80
C VAL A 191 14.17 -0.59 -9.25
N LEU A 192 13.46 0.21 -10.05
CA LEU A 192 13.69 0.30 -11.50
C LEU A 192 14.72 1.36 -11.91
N GLU A 193 14.81 2.49 -11.19
CA GLU A 193 15.75 3.57 -11.47
C GLU A 193 16.97 3.56 -10.53
N ASP A 194 17.04 2.61 -9.60
CA ASP A 194 18.13 2.49 -8.62
C ASP A 194 18.30 3.72 -7.68
N ILE A 195 17.25 4.54 -7.55
CA ILE A 195 17.18 5.76 -6.72
C ILE A 195 16.65 5.42 -5.31
N ALA A 196 17.20 6.03 -4.25
CA ALA A 196 16.77 5.74 -2.87
C ALA A 196 16.17 6.96 -2.13
N GLY A 197 15.28 6.68 -1.18
CA GLY A 197 14.73 7.63 -0.21
C GLY A 197 13.88 8.74 -0.84
N VAL A 198 14.20 9.97 -0.45
CA VAL A 198 13.38 11.16 -0.75
C VAL A 198 13.39 11.50 -2.23
N SER A 199 14.49 11.25 -2.94
CA SER A 199 14.58 11.49 -4.38
C SER A 199 13.62 10.58 -5.16
N ALA A 200 13.46 9.32 -4.75
CA ALA A 200 12.49 8.40 -5.35
C ALA A 200 11.04 8.88 -5.13
N LEU A 201 10.71 9.37 -3.93
CA LEU A 201 9.38 9.95 -3.67
C LEU A 201 9.14 11.23 -4.47
N ARG A 202 10.11 12.14 -4.52
CA ARG A 202 9.99 13.37 -5.34
C ARG A 202 9.79 13.04 -6.82
N ARG A 203 10.53 12.05 -7.32
CA ARG A 203 10.40 11.56 -8.69
C ARG A 203 9.01 10.97 -8.95
N SER A 204 8.46 10.22 -8.00
CA SER A 204 7.09 9.68 -8.12
C SER A 204 6.03 10.79 -8.18
N VAL A 205 6.18 11.87 -7.40
CA VAL A 205 5.28 13.02 -7.46
C VAL A 205 5.36 13.70 -8.82
N GLN A 206 6.56 13.86 -9.39
CA GLN A 206 6.74 14.47 -10.71
C GLN A 206 6.11 13.62 -11.82
N LEU A 207 6.36 12.31 -11.84
CA LEU A 207 5.81 11.39 -12.85
C LEU A 207 4.29 11.25 -12.76
N MET A 208 3.72 11.35 -11.56
CA MET A 208 2.28 11.23 -11.35
C MET A 208 1.49 12.49 -11.78
N ARG A 209 2.17 13.62 -12.01
CA ARG A 209 1.51 14.85 -12.51
C ARG A 209 0.89 14.58 -13.87
N GLY A 210 -0.44 14.72 -13.96
CA GLY A 210 -1.22 14.52 -15.19
C GLY A 210 -1.99 13.20 -15.26
N GLN A 211 -1.62 12.17 -14.49
CA GLN A 211 -2.28 10.84 -14.54
C GLN A 211 -2.70 10.33 -13.16
N THR A 212 -2.96 11.24 -12.21
CA THR A 212 -3.42 10.90 -10.85
C THR A 212 -4.69 10.04 -10.85
N HIS A 213 -5.59 10.24 -11.83
CA HIS A 213 -6.83 9.50 -11.95
C HIS A 213 -6.60 7.98 -12.17
N VAL A 214 -5.59 7.60 -12.95
CA VAL A 214 -5.25 6.18 -13.17
C VAL A 214 -4.67 5.58 -11.89
N GLY A 215 -3.79 6.32 -11.21
CA GLY A 215 -3.27 5.91 -9.91
C GLY A 215 -4.36 5.71 -8.86
N LEU A 216 -5.36 6.60 -8.82
CA LEU A 216 -6.52 6.50 -7.94
C LEU A 216 -7.37 5.26 -8.25
N LEU A 217 -7.60 4.95 -9.53
CA LEU A 217 -8.33 3.75 -9.93
C LEU A 217 -7.61 2.46 -9.50
N ILE A 218 -6.27 2.42 -9.64
CA ILE A 218 -5.47 1.28 -9.17
C ILE A 218 -5.59 1.15 -7.65
N PHE A 219 -5.41 2.24 -6.91
CA PHE A 219 -5.53 2.24 -5.45
C PHE A 219 -6.92 1.80 -4.98
N LEU A 220 -7.98 2.33 -5.59
CA LEU A 220 -9.36 1.95 -5.27
C LEU A 220 -9.61 0.48 -5.56
N GLY A 221 -9.19 -0.01 -6.72
CA GLY A 221 -9.33 -1.42 -7.10
C GLY A 221 -8.63 -2.35 -6.12
N SER A 222 -7.38 -2.04 -5.77
CA SER A 222 -6.60 -2.82 -4.79
C SER A 222 -7.23 -2.75 -3.39
N THR A 223 -7.66 -1.57 -2.94
CA THR A 223 -8.27 -1.38 -1.62
C THR A 223 -9.58 -2.14 -1.49
N ILE A 224 -10.46 -2.07 -2.49
CA ILE A 224 -11.71 -2.82 -2.52
C ILE A 224 -11.44 -4.32 -2.57
N GLY A 225 -10.47 -4.75 -3.38
CA GLY A 225 -10.07 -6.16 -3.47
C GLY A 225 -9.55 -6.72 -2.15
N LEU A 226 -8.63 -6.01 -1.48
CA LEU A 226 -8.12 -6.38 -0.15
C LEU A 226 -9.26 -6.41 0.88
N ALA A 227 -10.07 -5.35 0.95
CA ALA A 227 -11.17 -5.26 1.90
C ALA A 227 -12.21 -6.37 1.69
N PHE A 228 -12.46 -6.77 0.45
CA PHE A 228 -13.34 -7.91 0.14
C PHE A 228 -12.78 -9.22 0.66
N VAL A 229 -11.48 -9.50 0.45
CA VAL A 229 -10.85 -10.74 0.95
C VAL A 229 -10.78 -10.75 2.48
N GLU A 230 -10.43 -9.62 3.10
CA GLU A 230 -10.41 -9.47 4.56
C GLU A 230 -11.80 -9.65 5.15
N GLY A 231 -12.83 -9.05 4.56
CA GLY A 231 -14.22 -9.23 5.00
C GLY A 231 -14.70 -10.68 4.87
N LEU A 232 -14.31 -11.38 3.80
CA LEU A 232 -14.58 -12.82 3.67
C LEU A 232 -13.84 -13.63 4.73
N PHE A 233 -12.60 -13.30 5.03
CA PHE A 233 -11.82 -13.96 6.07
C PHE A 233 -12.47 -13.78 7.45
N GLU A 234 -12.86 -12.56 7.81
CA GLU A 234 -13.53 -12.32 9.08
C GLU A 234 -14.90 -13.03 9.15
N HIS A 235 -15.70 -12.94 8.10
CA HIS A 235 -17.02 -13.57 8.09
C HIS A 235 -16.91 -15.11 8.15
N ARG A 236 -16.05 -15.72 7.34
CA ARG A 236 -15.92 -17.18 7.26
C ARG A 236 -15.12 -17.77 8.42
N VAL A 237 -13.95 -17.21 8.73
CA VAL A 237 -13.04 -17.78 9.72
C VAL A 237 -13.45 -17.42 11.14
N LYS A 238 -13.87 -16.17 11.38
CA LYS A 238 -14.20 -15.68 12.73
C LYS A 238 -15.67 -15.89 13.11
N THR A 239 -16.62 -15.67 12.20
CA THR A 239 -18.06 -15.68 12.57
C THR A 239 -18.79 -17.00 12.30
N LEU A 240 -18.48 -17.73 11.23
CA LEU A 240 -19.10 -19.02 10.94
C LEU A 240 -18.31 -20.17 11.59
N SER A 241 -18.71 -20.56 12.79
CA SER A 241 -18.37 -21.89 13.35
C SER A 241 -19.32 -22.97 12.81
N TYR A 242 -19.73 -22.89 11.55
CA TYR A 242 -20.79 -23.73 10.97
C TYR A 242 -20.23 -24.66 9.88
N GLY A 243 -19.70 -25.81 10.28
CA GLY A 243 -19.29 -26.87 9.37
C GLY A 243 -18.33 -27.87 9.99
N ASP A 244 -18.56 -29.16 9.73
CA ASP A 244 -17.65 -30.24 10.10
C ASP A 244 -16.23 -29.90 9.63
N GLY A 245 -15.23 -30.18 10.47
CA GLY A 245 -13.86 -29.65 10.36
C GLY A 245 -13.14 -29.83 9.01
N SER A 246 -13.68 -30.64 8.09
CA SER A 246 -13.16 -30.83 6.74
C SER A 246 -13.27 -29.58 5.85
N SER A 247 -14.39 -28.85 5.85
CA SER A 247 -14.52 -27.63 5.02
C SER A 247 -13.57 -26.53 5.49
N ARG A 248 -13.28 -26.51 6.80
CA ARG A 248 -12.42 -25.51 7.44
C ARG A 248 -10.95 -25.62 7.04
N LEU A 249 -10.48 -26.82 6.69
CA LEU A 249 -9.05 -27.06 6.37
C LEU A 249 -8.61 -26.32 5.10
N TRP A 250 -9.49 -26.16 4.11
CA TRP A 250 -9.15 -25.54 2.83
C TRP A 250 -9.58 -24.08 2.70
N GLU A 251 -10.59 -23.63 3.45
CA GLU A 251 -11.09 -22.25 3.37
C GLU A 251 -10.02 -21.20 3.76
N GLY A 252 -9.28 -21.43 4.85
CA GLY A 252 -8.22 -20.52 5.30
C GLY A 252 -7.10 -20.35 4.26
N PRO A 253 -6.44 -21.43 3.82
CA PRO A 253 -5.42 -21.36 2.77
C PRO A 253 -5.91 -20.76 1.45
N LEU A 254 -7.16 -21.04 1.07
CA LEU A 254 -7.76 -20.46 -0.14
C LEU A 254 -7.88 -18.92 -0.03
N LEU A 255 -8.31 -18.41 1.13
CA LEU A 255 -8.38 -16.96 1.38
C LEU A 255 -6.99 -16.30 1.40
N VAL A 256 -5.99 -16.96 1.98
CA VAL A 256 -4.58 -16.53 1.97
C VAL A 256 -4.06 -16.45 0.52
N LEU A 257 -4.38 -17.45 -0.30
CA LEU A 257 -4.02 -17.46 -1.73
C LEU A 257 -4.72 -16.32 -2.49
N MET A 258 -6.01 -16.07 -2.20
CA MET A 258 -6.76 -14.98 -2.82
C MET A 258 -6.19 -13.61 -2.43
N TYR A 259 -5.84 -13.41 -1.16
CA TYR A 259 -5.19 -12.19 -0.66
C TYR A 259 -3.85 -11.95 -1.34
N SER A 260 -3.03 -13.00 -1.42
CA SER A 260 -1.77 -13.01 -2.16
C SER A 260 -1.98 -12.63 -3.62
N PHE A 261 -3.02 -13.15 -4.26
CA PHE A 261 -3.28 -12.83 -5.65
C PHE A 261 -3.60 -11.34 -5.85
N VAL A 262 -4.42 -10.74 -4.99
CA VAL A 262 -4.71 -9.30 -5.08
C VAL A 262 -3.46 -8.46 -4.85
N MET A 263 -2.63 -8.82 -3.86
CA MET A 263 -1.34 -8.14 -3.60
C MET A 263 -0.37 -8.22 -4.79
N LEU A 264 -0.37 -9.36 -5.51
CA LEU A 264 0.44 -9.51 -6.73
C LEU A 264 -0.06 -8.59 -7.84
N ILE A 265 -1.38 -8.56 -8.07
CA ILE A 265 -1.99 -7.69 -9.07
C ILE A 265 -1.73 -6.21 -8.73
N ASP A 266 -1.88 -5.80 -7.48
CA ASP A 266 -1.53 -4.44 -7.01
C ASP A 266 -0.10 -4.05 -7.38
N SER A 267 0.85 -4.94 -7.08
CA SER A 267 2.26 -4.71 -7.40
C SER A 267 2.50 -4.64 -8.91
N MET A 268 1.89 -5.52 -9.70
CA MET A 268 2.03 -5.53 -11.16
C MET A 268 1.43 -4.26 -11.78
N MET A 269 0.24 -3.86 -11.32
CA MET A 269 -0.44 -2.67 -11.81
C MET A 269 0.34 -1.41 -11.46
N SER A 270 0.95 -1.34 -10.27
CA SER A 270 1.82 -0.22 -9.87
C SER A 270 3.05 -0.08 -10.79
N VAL A 271 3.61 -1.21 -11.24
CA VAL A 271 4.77 -1.21 -12.17
C VAL A 271 4.34 -0.85 -13.60
N VAL A 272 3.22 -1.38 -14.07
CA VAL A 272 2.65 -0.98 -15.36
C VAL A 272 2.33 0.52 -15.37
N PHE A 273 1.77 1.03 -14.28
CA PHE A 273 1.49 2.46 -14.11
C PHE A 273 2.76 3.30 -14.16
N TYR A 274 3.85 2.87 -13.53
CA TYR A 274 5.15 3.53 -13.68
C TYR A 274 5.57 3.65 -15.15
N PHE A 275 5.50 2.56 -15.92
CA PHE A 275 5.86 2.58 -17.34
C PHE A 275 4.95 3.51 -18.15
N THR A 276 3.65 3.53 -17.85
CA THR A 276 2.69 4.45 -18.50
C THR A 276 2.99 5.92 -18.17
N CYS A 277 3.23 6.26 -16.90
CA CYS A 277 3.60 7.63 -16.53
C CYS A 277 4.93 8.04 -17.14
N ARG A 278 5.90 7.13 -17.19
CA ARG A 278 7.20 7.39 -17.82
C ARG A 278 7.07 7.62 -19.32
N SER A 279 6.27 6.83 -20.03
CA SER A 279 6.06 7.02 -21.47
C SER A 279 5.34 8.34 -21.76
N SER A 280 4.29 8.66 -20.99
CA SER A 280 3.55 9.92 -21.17
C SER A 280 4.40 11.14 -20.81
N SER A 281 5.24 11.06 -19.79
CA SER A 281 6.19 12.14 -19.47
C SER A 281 7.21 12.35 -20.59
N MET A 282 7.61 11.29 -21.31
CA MET A 282 8.55 11.40 -22.43
C MET A 282 7.87 11.97 -23.68
N GLU A 283 6.61 11.61 -23.91
CA GLU A 283 5.78 12.18 -24.99
C GLU A 283 5.54 13.67 -24.81
N ILE A 284 5.21 14.13 -23.60
CA ILE A 284 5.06 15.57 -23.30
C ILE A 284 6.37 16.31 -23.52
N LEU A 285 7.52 15.73 -23.14
CA LEU A 285 8.83 16.34 -23.36
C LEU A 285 9.25 16.36 -24.85
N ASP A 286 8.77 15.41 -25.66
CA ASP A 286 9.03 15.40 -27.11
C ASP A 286 8.16 16.44 -27.83
N ASP A 287 6.90 16.60 -27.41
CA ASP A 287 5.98 17.62 -27.93
C ASP A 287 6.42 19.05 -27.52
N GLU A 288 6.87 19.23 -26.27
CA GLU A 288 7.45 20.50 -25.78
C GLU A 288 8.90 20.71 -26.30
N GLY A 289 9.57 19.61 -26.69
CA GLY A 289 10.95 19.52 -27.20
C GLY A 289 11.19 20.18 -28.56
N GLY A 290 10.19 20.86 -29.12
CA GLY A 290 10.38 22.02 -29.97
C GLY A 290 11.09 23.20 -29.27
N SER A 291 11.28 23.16 -27.95
CA SER A 291 12.02 24.16 -27.16
C SER A 291 13.16 23.50 -26.35
N ILE A 292 14.39 23.73 -26.82
CA ILE A 292 15.65 23.07 -26.42
C ILE A 292 16.06 23.27 -24.94
N GLU A 293 15.36 24.09 -24.15
CA GLU A 293 15.84 24.52 -22.83
C GLU A 293 15.70 23.47 -21.70
N GLU A 294 14.67 22.61 -21.69
CA GLU A 294 14.50 21.64 -20.60
C GLU A 294 15.42 20.40 -20.72
N LEU A 295 15.78 20.01 -21.95
CA LEU A 295 16.71 18.90 -22.20
C LEU A 295 18.11 19.23 -21.66
N GLU A 296 18.56 20.48 -21.82
CA GLU A 296 19.83 20.95 -21.27
C GLU A 296 19.83 20.96 -19.73
N MET A 297 18.70 21.31 -19.09
CA MET A 297 18.63 21.32 -17.62
C MET A 297 18.67 19.92 -16.99
N MET A 298 18.06 18.91 -17.63
CA MET A 298 18.12 17.53 -17.12
C MET A 298 19.44 16.83 -17.45
N VAL A 299 20.04 17.07 -18.63
CA VAL A 299 21.36 16.53 -18.96
C VAL A 299 22.44 17.17 -18.08
N GLY A 300 22.34 18.47 -17.80
CA GLY A 300 23.25 19.19 -16.90
C GLY A 300 23.26 18.65 -15.47
N SER A 301 22.13 18.15 -14.97
CA SER A 301 22.06 17.54 -13.63
C SER A 301 22.76 16.17 -13.55
N ASN A 302 22.85 15.43 -14.65
CA ASN A 302 23.59 14.18 -14.70
C ASN A 302 25.10 14.37 -14.90
N SER A 303 25.55 15.52 -15.41
CA SER A 303 26.98 15.80 -15.58
C SER A 303 27.67 16.35 -14.33
N VAL A 304 26.94 16.86 -13.34
CA VAL A 304 27.54 17.47 -12.13
C VAL A 304 27.76 16.48 -10.98
N ILE A 305 27.26 15.23 -11.07
CA ILE A 305 27.47 14.19 -10.03
C ILE A 305 28.34 13.03 -10.55
N ARG A 306 29.30 13.32 -11.42
CA ARG A 306 30.44 12.43 -11.69
C ARG A 306 31.72 13.11 -11.22
#